data_AF-A0A1A0H515-F1
#
_entry.id   AF-A0A1A0H515-F1
#
_cell.length_a   1.000
_cell.length_b   1.000
_cell.length_c   1.000
_cell.angle_alpha   90.00
_cell.angle_beta   90.00
_cell.angle_gamma   90.00
#
_symmetry.space_group_name_H-M   'P 1'
#
loop_
_entity.id
_entity.type
_entity.pdbx_description
1 polymer ?
#
loop_
_entity_poly.entity_id
_entity_poly.type
_entity_poly.pdbx_seq_one_letter_code
_entity_poly.pdbx_strand_id
1 'polypeptide(L)'
;MSKSPVVLALQTIILLQGVSVVLGNDLSLFASEIGSQFKDLYQSQQLLCSQNALYEFINECQLRGADSVSPKLRIQLAVKLSICEFKEANVEYPKSCQNVECDEDFEICVQEFLESPQLWTTYSGHYRRLRSVCYEEAVPFIRHNILDLFFNVT
;
A
#
# COMPACT_ATOMS: atom_id res chain seq x y z
N MET A 1 30.63 -53.59 23.32
CA MET A 1 29.15 -53.73 23.31
C MET A 1 28.63 -52.92 22.14
N SER A 2 28.25 -53.60 21.04
CA SER A 2 27.76 -52.97 19.82
C SER A 2 26.29 -52.60 20.00
N LYS A 3 25.91 -51.33 19.79
CA LYS A 3 24.50 -50.93 19.81
C LYS A 3 23.79 -51.55 18.62
N SER A 4 22.63 -52.18 18.85
CA SER A 4 21.81 -52.78 17.80
C SER A 4 21.50 -51.75 16.70
N PRO A 5 21.55 -52.11 15.41
CA PRO A 5 21.29 -51.19 14.29
C PRO A 5 19.93 -50.49 14.39
N VAL A 6 18.95 -51.13 15.04
CA VAL A 6 17.63 -50.56 15.32
C VAL A 6 17.70 -49.36 16.27
N VAL A 7 18.59 -49.41 17.27
CA VAL A 7 18.77 -48.33 18.25
C VAL A 7 19.45 -47.13 17.59
N LEU A 8 20.40 -47.37 16.69
CA LEU A 8 21.09 -46.31 15.96
C LEU A 8 20.13 -45.59 14.99
N ALA A 9 19.28 -46.35 14.29
CA ALA A 9 18.26 -45.81 13.40
C ALA A 9 17.21 -44.96 14.15
N LEU A 10 16.76 -45.44 15.32
CA LEU A 10 15.83 -44.68 16.16
C LEU A 10 16.44 -43.35 16.63
N GLN A 11 17.71 -43.36 17.05
CA GLN A 11 18.41 -42.15 17.48
C GLN A 11 18.56 -41.14 16.34
N THR A 12 18.88 -41.58 15.12
CA THR A 12 18.95 -40.68 13.96
C THR A 12 17.59 -40.09 13.57
N ILE A 13 16.50 -40.86 13.67
CA ILE A 13 15.15 -40.37 13.37
C ILE A 13 14.73 -39.32 14.42
N ILE A 14 14.99 -39.56 15.70
CA ILE A 14 14.66 -38.61 16.77
C ILE A 14 15.45 -37.31 16.61
N LEU A 15 16.74 -37.38 16.23
CA LEU A 15 17.55 -36.20 15.97
C LEU A 15 17.04 -35.40 14.75
N LEU A 16 16.67 -36.08 13.67
CA LEU A 16 16.10 -35.43 12.48
C LEU A 16 14.77 -34.75 12.78
N GLN A 17 13.88 -35.43 13.53
CA GLN A 17 12.60 -34.86 13.94
C GLN A 17 12.77 -33.67 14.90
N GLY A 18 13.72 -33.76 15.83
CA GLY A 18 14.04 -32.66 16.75
C GLY A 18 14.55 -31.41 16.02
N VAL A 19 15.42 -31.57 15.03
CA VAL A 19 15.93 -30.46 14.21
C VAL A 19 14.82 -29.83 13.36
N SER A 20 13.93 -30.63 12.76
CA SER A 20 12.79 -30.11 11.98
C SER A 20 11.80 -29.31 12.84
N VAL A 21 11.54 -29.72 14.08
CA VAL A 21 10.64 -28.99 14.99
C VAL A 21 11.24 -27.65 15.43
N VAL A 22 12.54 -27.61 15.73
CA VAL A 22 13.23 -26.38 16.11
C VAL A 22 13.25 -25.37 14.95
N LEU A 23 13.63 -25.81 13.74
CA LEU A 23 13.62 -24.94 12.56
C LEU A 23 12.21 -24.45 12.18
N GLY A 24 11.18 -25.28 12.37
CA GLY A 24 9.80 -24.90 12.09
C GLY A 24 9.26 -23.82 13.04
N ASN A 25 9.62 -23.91 14.33
CA ASN A 25 9.22 -22.93 15.34
C ASN A 25 9.90 -21.57 15.10
N ASP A 26 11.21 -21.57 14.84
CA ASP A 26 11.95 -20.33 14.56
C ASP A 26 11.42 -19.62 13.31
N LEU A 27 11.16 -20.36 12.23
CA LEU A 27 10.59 -19.80 11.01
C LEU A 27 9.18 -19.20 11.24
N SER A 28 8.36 -19.85 12.07
CA SER A 28 7.03 -19.34 12.42
C SER A 28 7.11 -18.06 13.26
N LEU A 29 8.09 -17.97 14.15
CA LEU A 29 8.32 -16.80 15.00
C LEU A 29 8.78 -15.60 14.15
N PHE A 30 9.75 -15.81 13.26
CA PHE A 30 10.18 -14.80 12.28
C PHE A 30 9.03 -14.35 11.36
N ALA A 31 8.21 -15.27 10.87
CA ALA A 31 7.06 -14.92 10.04
C ALA A 31 6.03 -14.08 10.81
N SER A 32 5.81 -14.38 12.09
CA SER A 32 4.90 -13.62 12.95
C SER A 32 5.41 -12.20 13.22
N GLU A 33 6.73 -12.03 13.41
CA GLU A 33 7.35 -10.74 13.70
C GLU A 33 7.36 -9.82 12.47
N ILE A 34 7.65 -10.38 11.28
CA ILE A 34 7.50 -9.68 10.00
C ILE A 34 6.03 -9.30 9.76
N GLY A 35 5.10 -10.20 10.10
CA GLY A 35 3.66 -9.94 10.00
C GLY A 35 3.18 -8.79 10.89
N SER A 36 3.66 -8.71 12.13
CA SER A 36 3.33 -7.60 13.04
C SER A 36 3.91 -6.27 12.56
N GLN A 37 5.17 -6.27 12.11
CA GLN A 37 5.83 -5.05 11.67
C GLN A 37 5.17 -4.48 10.39
N PHE A 38 4.77 -5.35 9.47
CA PHE A 38 4.02 -4.96 8.28
C PHE A 38 2.62 -4.45 8.61
N LYS A 39 1.94 -5.05 9.61
CA LYS A 39 0.62 -4.63 10.06
C LYS A 39 0.64 -3.24 10.70
N ASP A 40 1.66 -2.92 11.50
CA ASP A 40 1.81 -1.61 12.12
C ASP A 40 2.15 -0.52 11.08
N LEU A 41 2.95 -0.84 10.07
CA LEU A 41 3.18 0.02 8.89
C LEU A 41 1.88 0.24 8.09
N TYR A 42 1.09 -0.82 7.90
CA TYR A 42 -0.17 -0.77 7.18
C TYR A 42 -1.26 0.04 7.93
N GLN A 43 -1.25 0.01 9.26
CA GLN A 43 -2.23 0.72 10.10
C GLN A 43 -1.85 2.17 10.43
N SER A 44 -0.74 2.69 9.91
CA SER A 44 -0.44 4.12 10.06
C SER A 44 -1.52 4.98 9.38
N GLN A 45 -1.96 6.06 10.05
CA GLN A 45 -2.94 7.01 9.50
C GLN A 45 -2.48 7.65 8.18
N GLN A 46 -1.16 7.67 7.96
CA GLN A 46 -0.47 8.13 6.75
C GLN A 46 -0.79 7.24 5.55
N LEU A 47 -0.63 5.92 5.70
CA LEU A 47 -0.93 4.97 4.63
C LEU A 47 -2.43 4.96 4.32
N LEU A 48 -3.28 5.08 5.36
CA LEU A 48 -4.72 5.18 5.20
C LEU A 48 -5.15 6.40 4.39
N CYS A 49 -4.53 7.57 4.57
CA CYS A 49 -4.89 8.79 3.85
C CYS A 49 -4.66 8.65 2.33
N SER A 50 -3.43 8.32 1.94
CA SER A 50 -3.03 8.23 0.53
C SER A 50 -3.68 7.03 -0.17
N GLN A 51 -3.83 5.88 0.51
CA GLN A 51 -4.52 4.73 -0.05
C GLN A 51 -6.01 5.00 -0.28
N ASN A 52 -6.69 5.63 0.69
CA ASN A 52 -8.10 5.99 0.53
C ASN A 52 -8.30 6.97 -0.62
N ALA A 53 -7.37 7.91 -0.81
CA ALA A 53 -7.41 8.82 -1.94
C ALA A 53 -7.29 8.06 -3.27
N LEU A 54 -6.37 7.08 -3.36
CA LEU A 54 -6.08 6.32 -4.57
C LEU A 54 -7.18 5.32 -4.98
N TYR A 55 -8.01 4.85 -4.04
CA TYR A 55 -8.97 3.77 -4.28
C TYR A 55 -9.87 4.00 -5.51
N GLU A 56 -10.53 5.16 -5.59
CA GLU A 56 -11.44 5.49 -6.70
C GLU A 56 -10.69 5.61 -8.03
N PHE A 57 -9.52 6.26 -8.01
CA PHE A 57 -8.70 6.47 -9.19
C PHE A 57 -8.16 5.16 -9.78
N ILE A 58 -7.67 4.25 -8.93
CA ILE A 58 -7.14 2.96 -9.36
C ILE A 58 -8.26 2.11 -9.99
N ASN A 59 -9.46 2.12 -9.42
CA ASN A 59 -10.61 1.42 -10.00
C ASN A 59 -10.95 1.92 -11.42
N GLU A 60 -10.99 3.23 -11.63
CA GLU A 60 -11.26 3.79 -12.98
C GLU A 60 -10.11 3.50 -13.96
N CYS A 61 -8.87 3.68 -13.49
CA CYS A 61 -7.64 3.40 -14.23
C CYS A 61 -7.59 1.94 -14.72
N GLN A 62 -7.95 0.96 -13.90
CA GLN A 62 -7.88 -0.45 -14.27
C GLN A 62 -8.89 -0.82 -15.36
N LEU A 63 -10.08 -0.21 -15.33
CA LEU A 63 -11.14 -0.55 -16.27
C LEU A 63 -10.89 0.01 -17.66
N ARG A 64 -10.24 1.17 -17.77
CA ARG A 64 -10.21 1.96 -19.01
C ARG A 64 -8.84 2.55 -19.38
N GLY A 65 -7.85 2.41 -18.51
CA GLY A 65 -6.48 2.90 -18.68
C GLY A 65 -6.22 4.27 -18.05
N ALA A 66 -4.95 4.68 -17.99
CA ALA A 66 -4.56 5.95 -17.38
C ALA A 66 -5.11 7.19 -18.10
N ASP A 67 -5.29 7.08 -19.42
CA ASP A 67 -5.68 8.19 -20.28
C ASP A 67 -7.19 8.44 -20.31
N SER A 68 -7.99 7.48 -19.83
CA SER A 68 -9.43 7.61 -19.74
C SER A 68 -9.90 8.28 -18.46
N VAL A 69 -9.03 8.42 -17.45
CA VAL A 69 -9.42 9.03 -16.18
C VAL A 69 -9.72 10.51 -16.37
N SER A 70 -10.89 10.92 -15.92
CA SER A 70 -11.36 12.30 -16.12
C SER A 70 -10.38 13.35 -15.53
N PRO A 71 -10.21 14.51 -16.18
CA PRO A 71 -9.39 15.60 -15.63
C PRO A 71 -9.83 16.01 -14.21
N LYS A 72 -11.13 16.00 -13.97
CA LYS A 72 -11.74 16.26 -12.67
C LYS A 72 -11.23 15.30 -11.60
N LEU A 73 -11.32 13.97 -11.82
CA LEU A 73 -10.85 13.00 -10.84
C LEU A 73 -9.34 13.12 -10.59
N ARG A 74 -8.57 13.45 -11.64
CA ARG A 74 -7.13 13.70 -11.52
C ARG A 74 -6.81 14.91 -10.63
N ILE A 75 -7.57 15.99 -10.75
CA ILE A 75 -7.41 17.17 -9.88
C ILE A 75 -7.74 16.78 -8.44
N GLN A 76 -8.89 16.16 -8.22
CA GLN A 76 -9.34 15.76 -6.88
C GLN A 76 -8.33 14.85 -6.19
N LEU A 77 -7.80 13.85 -6.91
CA LEU A 77 -6.79 12.96 -6.36
C LEU A 77 -5.48 13.70 -6.04
N ALA A 78 -5.00 14.56 -6.95
CA ALA A 78 -3.77 15.31 -6.72
C ALA A 78 -3.90 16.22 -5.49
N VAL A 79 -5.05 16.86 -5.28
CA VAL A 79 -5.33 17.64 -4.07
C VAL A 79 -5.32 16.75 -2.83
N LYS A 80 -6.05 15.62 -2.84
CA LYS A 80 -6.10 14.69 -1.69
C LYS A 80 -4.72 14.17 -1.31
N LEU A 81 -3.91 13.74 -2.28
CA LEU A 81 -2.53 13.27 -2.04
C LEU A 81 -1.63 14.37 -1.48
N SER A 82 -1.76 15.59 -1.98
CA SER A 82 -1.01 16.73 -1.46
C SER A 82 -1.38 17.01 0.00
N ILE A 83 -2.67 16.99 0.34
CA ILE A 83 -3.13 17.17 1.72
C ILE A 83 -2.58 16.06 2.63
N CYS A 84 -2.56 14.80 2.17
CA CYS A 84 -1.97 13.70 2.94
C CYS A 84 -0.47 13.95 3.20
N GLU A 85 0.28 14.37 2.18
CA GLU A 85 1.70 14.69 2.30
C GLU A 85 1.96 15.89 3.22
N PHE A 86 1.13 16.95 3.13
CA PHE A 86 1.26 18.10 4.03
C PHE A 86 0.99 17.74 5.48
N LYS A 87 -0.04 16.90 5.74
CA LYS A 87 -0.32 16.38 7.08
C LYS A 87 0.84 15.54 7.61
N GLU A 88 1.43 14.70 6.76
CA GLU A 88 2.59 13.86 7.12
C GLU A 88 3.83 14.70 7.45
N ALA A 89 4.13 15.69 6.61
CA ALA A 89 5.27 16.58 6.77
C ALA A 89 5.04 17.68 7.83
N ASN A 90 3.86 17.72 8.45
CA ASN A 90 3.42 18.79 9.35
C ASN A 90 3.59 20.19 8.73
N VAL A 91 3.28 20.29 7.43
CA VAL A 91 3.27 21.54 6.67
C VAL A 91 1.86 22.13 6.75
N GLU A 92 1.77 23.42 7.09
CA GLU A 92 0.50 24.14 7.06
C GLU A 92 -0.01 24.26 5.62
N TYR A 93 -1.31 24.03 5.45
CA TYR A 93 -2.01 24.18 4.18
C TYR A 93 -3.34 24.91 4.41
N PRO A 94 -3.95 25.48 3.36
CA PRO A 94 -5.09 26.37 3.51
C PRO A 94 -6.30 25.70 4.16
N LYS A 95 -7.05 26.47 4.95
CA LYS A 95 -8.22 25.96 5.70
C LYS A 95 -9.35 25.51 4.78
N SER A 96 -9.49 26.13 3.61
CA SER A 96 -10.44 25.72 2.57
C SER A 96 -10.27 24.24 2.19
N CYS A 97 -9.03 23.73 2.26
CA CYS A 97 -8.66 22.37 1.88
C CYS A 97 -8.80 21.33 2.97
N GLN A 98 -9.26 21.71 4.17
CA GLN A 98 -9.43 20.75 5.26
C GLN A 98 -10.69 19.89 5.07
N ASN A 99 -11.75 20.45 4.48
CA ASN A 99 -13.05 19.81 4.29
C ASN A 99 -13.54 20.02 2.85
N VAL A 100 -12.86 19.38 1.90
CA VAL A 100 -13.23 19.36 0.47
C VAL A 100 -14.31 18.31 0.23
N GLU A 101 -15.52 18.74 -0.18
CA GLU A 101 -16.66 17.85 -0.42
C GLU A 101 -17.15 17.88 -1.87
N CYS A 102 -17.16 19.06 -2.51
CA CYS A 102 -17.62 19.24 -3.88
C CYS A 102 -16.49 19.71 -4.82
N ASP A 103 -16.78 19.75 -6.13
CA ASP A 103 -15.80 20.08 -7.15
C ASP A 103 -15.24 21.48 -6.99
N GLU A 104 -16.11 22.43 -6.66
CA GLU A 104 -15.74 23.82 -6.44
C GLU A 104 -14.72 23.96 -5.31
N ASP A 105 -14.83 23.17 -4.24
CA ASP A 105 -13.85 23.18 -3.14
C ASP A 105 -12.47 22.72 -3.63
N PHE A 106 -12.41 21.70 -4.50
CA PHE A 106 -11.15 21.25 -5.07
C PHE A 106 -10.52 22.30 -5.97
N GLU A 107 -11.32 23.01 -6.76
CA GLU A 107 -10.82 24.11 -7.59
C GLU A 107 -10.29 25.27 -6.75
N ILE A 108 -11.00 25.65 -5.68
CA ILE A 108 -10.55 26.66 -4.71
C ILE A 108 -9.21 26.25 -4.09
N CYS A 109 -9.07 24.98 -3.69
CA CYS A 109 -7.82 24.46 -3.16
C CYS A 109 -6.65 24.60 -4.13
N VAL A 110 -6.88 24.28 -5.41
CA VAL A 110 -5.84 24.44 -6.43
C VAL A 110 -5.45 25.91 -6.59
N GLN A 111 -6.41 26.83 -6.53
CA GLN A 111 -6.11 28.27 -6.58
C GLN A 111 -5.26 28.71 -5.38
N GLU A 112 -5.60 28.28 -4.17
CA GLU A 112 -4.81 28.65 -2.99
C GLU A 112 -3.44 27.96 -2.97
N PHE A 113 -3.30 26.76 -3.54
CA PHE A 113 -1.98 26.14 -3.75
C PHE A 113 -1.10 26.96 -4.70
N LEU A 114 -1.66 27.69 -5.68
CA LEU A 114 -0.88 28.57 -6.58
C LEU A 114 -0.24 29.74 -5.84
N GLU A 115 -0.80 30.17 -4.71
CA GLU A 115 -0.29 31.28 -3.91
C GLU A 115 1.00 30.93 -3.15
N SER A 116 1.32 29.63 -3.03
CA SER A 116 2.53 29.14 -2.38
C SER A 116 3.35 28.23 -3.32
N PRO A 117 4.59 28.60 -3.68
CA PRO A 117 5.44 27.77 -4.53
C PRO A 117 5.64 26.35 -4.00
N GLN A 118 5.72 26.18 -2.68
CA GLN A 118 5.89 24.88 -2.03
C GLN A 118 4.65 24.02 -2.24
N LEU A 119 3.46 24.56 -1.95
CA LEU A 119 2.20 23.81 -2.10
C LEU A 119 1.92 23.48 -3.57
N TRP A 120 2.13 24.43 -4.48
CA TRP A 120 2.01 24.22 -5.92
C TRP A 120 2.94 23.12 -6.43
N THR A 121 4.18 23.08 -5.94
CA THR A 121 5.16 22.07 -6.38
C THR A 121 4.73 20.67 -5.97
N THR A 122 4.24 20.50 -4.73
CA THR A 122 3.70 19.21 -4.26
C THR A 122 2.47 18.80 -5.08
N TYR A 123 1.48 19.68 -5.24
CA TYR A 123 0.28 19.40 -6.03
C TYR A 123 0.58 19.05 -7.48
N SER A 124 1.36 19.88 -8.16
CA SER A 124 1.72 19.65 -9.56
C SER A 124 2.60 18.41 -9.73
N GLY A 125 3.38 18.04 -8.71
CA GLY A 125 4.09 16.76 -8.61
C GLY A 125 3.13 15.57 -8.65
N HIS A 126 2.18 15.53 -7.72
CA HIS A 126 1.16 14.48 -7.67
C HIS A 126 0.37 14.38 -8.98
N TYR A 127 -0.15 15.51 -9.48
CA TYR A 127 -0.96 15.55 -10.70
C TYR A 127 -0.23 14.96 -11.93
N ARG A 128 1.07 15.23 -12.07
CA ARG A 128 1.91 14.67 -13.15
C ARG A 128 2.16 13.18 -12.95
N ARG A 129 2.35 12.73 -11.71
CA ARG A 129 2.67 11.33 -11.37
C ARG A 129 1.45 10.41 -11.50
N LEU A 130 0.22 10.90 -11.44
CA LEU A 130 -0.99 10.07 -11.51
C LEU A 130 -1.02 9.09 -12.70
N ARG A 131 -0.52 9.50 -13.86
CA ARG A 131 -0.43 8.61 -15.03
C ARG A 131 0.50 7.43 -14.74
N SER A 132 1.66 7.65 -14.11
CA SER A 132 2.59 6.56 -13.78
C SER A 132 2.07 5.69 -12.64
N VAL A 133 1.43 6.29 -11.63
CA VAL A 133 0.74 5.57 -10.54
C VAL A 133 -0.28 4.59 -11.10
N CYS A 134 -1.06 4.98 -12.10
CA CYS A 134 -2.00 4.05 -12.75
C CYS A 134 -1.31 2.79 -13.31
N TYR A 135 -0.11 2.92 -13.89
CA TYR A 135 0.65 1.78 -14.41
C TYR A 135 1.42 1.01 -13.32
N GLU A 136 1.98 1.72 -12.34
CA GLU A 136 2.80 1.20 -11.25
C GLU A 136 1.93 0.44 -10.21
N GLU A 137 0.80 1.01 -9.82
CA GLU A 137 -0.09 0.50 -8.75
C GLU A 137 -1.20 -0.42 -9.25
N ALA A 138 -1.49 -0.47 -10.56
CA ALA A 138 -2.37 -1.50 -11.11
C ALA A 138 -1.81 -2.92 -10.83
N VAL A 139 -0.49 -3.08 -10.84
CA VAL A 139 0.18 -4.39 -10.67
C VAL A 139 -0.03 -5.01 -9.27
N PRO A 140 0.18 -4.32 -8.14
CA PRO A 140 -0.08 -4.89 -6.81
C PRO A 140 -1.57 -5.08 -6.47
N PHE A 141 -2.50 -4.31 -7.05
CA PHE A 141 -3.94 -4.56 -6.87
C PHE A 141 -4.43 -5.77 -7.69
N ILE A 142 -3.91 -5.95 -8.90
CA ILE A 142 -4.12 -7.17 -9.71
C ILE A 142 -3.68 -8.41 -8.93
N ARG A 143 -2.61 -8.33 -8.11
CA ARG A 143 -2.12 -9.46 -7.31
C ARG A 143 -3.16 -10.01 -6.34
N HIS A 144 -3.98 -9.17 -5.71
CA HIS A 144 -5.05 -9.65 -4.82
C HIS A 144 -6.16 -10.37 -5.60
N ASN A 145 -6.58 -9.79 -6.73
CA ASN A 145 -7.66 -10.36 -7.56
C ASN A 145 -7.23 -11.63 -8.33
N ILE A 146 -5.96 -11.74 -8.75
CA ILE A 146 -5.44 -12.97 -9.39
C ILE A 146 -5.41 -14.13 -8.40
N LEU A 147 -5.03 -13.88 -7.14
CA LEU A 147 -5.05 -14.94 -6.11
C LEU A 147 -6.46 -15.44 -5.88
N ASP A 148 -7.45 -14.54 -5.76
CA ASP A 148 -8.85 -14.94 -5.63
C ASP A 148 -9.36 -15.70 -6.86
N LEU A 149 -8.97 -15.32 -8.08
CA LEU A 149 -9.28 -16.07 -9.30
C LEU A 149 -8.62 -17.45 -9.33
N PHE A 150 -7.37 -17.57 -8.89
CA PHE A 150 -6.66 -18.85 -8.80
C PHE A 150 -7.26 -19.77 -7.73
N PHE A 151 -7.59 -19.23 -6.56
CA PHE A 151 -8.13 -20.01 -5.43
C PHE A 151 -9.63 -20.32 -5.56
N ASN A 152 -10.37 -19.61 -6.42
CA ASN A 152 -11.78 -19.90 -6.68
C ASN A 152 -12.00 -20.80 -7.91
N VAL A 153 -10.94 -21.12 -8.66
CA VAL A 153 -10.95 -22.03 -9.83
C VAL A 153 -10.20 -23.35 -9.55
N THR A 154 -9.69 -23.56 -8.33
CA THR A 154 -9.11 -24.87 -7.90
C THR A 154 -10.04 -25.56 -6.91
#